data_AF-A0A6B3GFS6-F1
#
_entry.id   AF-A0A6B3GFS6-F1
#
_cell.length_a   1.000
_cell.length_b   1.000
_cell.length_c   1.000
_cell.angle_alpha   90.00
_cell.angle_beta   90.00
_cell.angle_gamma   90.00
#
_symmetry.space_group_name_H-M   'P 1'
#
loop_
_entity.id
_entity.type
_entity.pdbx_description
1 polymer ?
#
loop_
_entity_poly.entity_id
_entity_poly.type
_entity_poly.pdbx_seq_one_letter_code
_entity_poly.pdbx_strand_id
1 'polypeptide(L)'
;CGTGAGVGVLRRLCRERVVGVDFSAGMLAEARAAFPPRGEERAGEGPAVDWVRADARSLPFAPAFDLALSFGAFGHFLPAERFGLFAEVHGSLRPGGQFVFPIGAPPPVGSRAYWTLLGFDAAMRVRNALWRPQFVMYYR
;
A
#
# COMPACT_ATOMS: atom_id res chain seq x y z
N CYS A 1 1.44 3.05 -1.72
CA CYS A 1 0.72 4.02 -0.87
C CYS A 1 -0.38 4.74 -1.65
N GLY A 2 -0.48 4.47 -2.96
CA GLY A 2 -1.39 5.15 -3.85
C GLY A 2 -1.17 6.67 -3.81
N THR A 3 -2.28 7.38 -3.88
CA THR A 3 -2.38 8.84 -3.77
C THR A 3 -2.22 9.35 -2.32
N GLY A 4 -1.72 8.52 -1.39
CA GLY A 4 -1.47 8.93 -0.02
C GLY A 4 -2.67 8.86 0.93
N ALA A 5 -3.75 8.18 0.58
CA ALA A 5 -4.99 8.11 1.38
C ALA A 5 -4.75 7.68 2.86
N GLY A 6 -3.78 6.79 3.11
CA GLY A 6 -3.42 6.35 4.46
C GLY A 6 -2.68 7.39 5.31
N VAL A 7 -2.08 8.42 4.68
CA VAL A 7 -1.29 9.42 5.40
C VAL A 7 -2.14 10.28 6.32
N GLY A 8 -3.41 10.55 5.96
CA GLY A 8 -4.33 11.27 6.85
C GLY A 8 -4.53 10.58 8.20
N VAL A 9 -4.54 9.24 8.23
CA VAL A 9 -4.61 8.46 9.47
C VAL A 9 -3.27 8.50 10.20
N LEU A 10 -2.17 8.26 9.49
CA LEU A 10 -0.82 8.24 10.06
C LEU A 10 -0.43 9.58 10.68
N ARG A 11 -0.86 10.72 10.13
CA ARG A 11 -0.59 12.05 10.72
C ARG A 11 -1.24 12.27 12.08
N ARG A 12 -2.25 11.47 12.45
CA ARG A 12 -2.88 11.52 13.78
C ARG A 12 -2.19 10.61 14.79
N LEU A 13 -1.49 9.58 14.31
CA LEU A 13 -0.85 8.56 15.14
C LEU A 13 0.66 8.80 15.32
N CYS A 14 1.34 9.17 14.23
CA CYS A 14 2.78 9.40 14.18
C CYS A 14 3.11 10.85 14.58
N ARG A 15 4.26 11.02 15.24
CA ARG A 15 4.72 12.33 15.73
C ARG A 15 5.85 12.91 14.90
N GLU A 16 6.79 12.06 14.49
CA GLU A 16 8.03 12.52 13.84
C GLU A 16 7.96 12.46 12.32
N ARG A 17 7.69 11.26 11.76
CA ARG A 17 7.83 11.02 10.32
C ARG A 17 6.84 9.98 9.81
N VAL A 18 6.42 10.14 8.56
CA VAL A 18 5.62 9.21 7.76
C VAL A 18 6.26 9.06 6.40
N VAL A 19 6.43 7.84 5.91
CA VAL A 19 6.96 7.55 4.57
C VAL A 19 5.92 6.79 3.77
N GLY A 20 5.49 7.37 2.64
CA GLY A 20 4.64 6.70 1.67
C GLY A 20 5.48 6.06 0.56
N VAL A 21 5.27 4.78 0.31
CA VAL A 21 5.98 4.02 -0.73
C VAL A 21 5.02 3.58 -1.82
N ASP A 22 5.30 3.89 -3.09
CA ASP A 22 4.55 3.37 -4.23
C ASP A 22 5.45 3.19 -5.47
N PHE A 23 5.18 2.21 -6.32
CA PHE A 23 5.96 2.02 -7.55
C PHE A 23 5.54 3.02 -8.65
N SER A 24 4.29 3.51 -8.59
CA SER A 24 3.70 4.41 -9.57
C SER A 24 4.14 5.86 -9.32
N ALA A 25 4.93 6.40 -10.25
CA ALA A 25 5.31 7.81 -10.22
C ALA A 25 4.10 8.75 -10.25
N GLY A 26 3.05 8.39 -11.01
CA GLY A 26 1.81 9.17 -11.09
C GLY A 26 1.06 9.23 -9.77
N MET A 27 0.91 8.08 -9.08
CA MET A 27 0.27 8.05 -7.77
C MET A 27 1.05 8.86 -6.73
N LEU A 28 2.39 8.83 -6.78
CA LEU A 28 3.22 9.65 -5.91
C LEU A 28 3.13 11.15 -6.23
N ALA A 29 2.93 11.52 -7.50
CA ALA A 29 2.70 12.91 -7.87
C ALA A 29 1.39 13.42 -7.26
N GLU A 30 0.31 12.66 -7.38
CA GLU A 30 -0.98 12.95 -6.72
C GLU A 30 -0.83 13.02 -5.19
N ALA A 31 -0.08 12.09 -4.60
CA ALA A 31 0.17 12.09 -3.16
C ALA A 31 0.92 13.35 -2.70
N ARG A 32 1.94 13.79 -3.44
CA ARG A 32 2.65 15.05 -3.15
C ARG A 32 1.73 16.27 -3.30
N ALA A 33 0.86 16.28 -4.30
CA ALA A 33 -0.10 17.36 -4.49
C ALA A 33 -1.13 17.43 -3.35
N ALA A 34 -1.61 16.29 -2.87
CA ALA A 34 -2.54 16.20 -1.75
C ALA A 34 -1.91 16.54 -0.39
N PHE A 35 -0.60 16.33 -0.25
CA PHE A 35 0.16 16.60 0.97
C PHE A 35 1.41 17.44 0.66
N PRO A 36 1.23 18.73 0.30
CA PRO A 36 2.35 19.59 -0.06
C PRO A 36 3.32 19.74 1.12
N PRO A 37 4.63 19.90 0.84
CA PRO A 37 5.61 20.22 1.87
C PRO A 37 5.14 21.47 2.62
N ARG A 38 5.23 21.45 3.95
CA ARG A 38 4.97 22.66 4.72
C ARG A 38 6.18 23.58 4.60
N GLY A 39 5.94 24.86 4.33
CA GLY A 39 6.95 25.89 4.51
C GLY A 39 7.43 25.95 5.96
N GLU A 40 8.61 26.54 6.15
CA GLU A 40 9.34 26.64 7.43
C GLU A 40 8.49 27.20 8.59
N GLU A 41 7.44 27.98 8.29
CA GLU A 41 6.58 28.68 9.24
C GLU A 41 5.58 27.80 10.02
N ARG A 42 5.41 26.52 9.67
CA ARG A 42 4.48 25.57 10.38
C ARG A 42 5.19 24.38 11.02
N ALA A 43 6.46 24.55 11.40
CA ALA A 43 7.23 23.59 12.17
C ALA A 43 6.59 23.39 13.56
N GLY A 44 5.66 22.44 13.68
CA GLY A 44 4.99 22.13 14.96
C GLY A 44 3.72 21.28 14.86
N GLU A 45 3.05 21.22 13.71
CA GLU A 45 1.74 20.55 13.58
C GLU A 45 1.80 19.16 12.89
N GLY A 46 2.51 18.19 13.47
CA GLY A 46 2.48 16.79 13.01
C GLY A 46 3.68 16.34 12.15
N PRO A 47 3.71 15.07 11.73
CA PRO A 47 4.94 14.43 11.25
C PRO A 47 5.35 14.92 9.86
N ALA A 48 6.65 14.89 9.59
CA ALA A 48 7.20 15.05 8.24
C ALA A 48 6.69 13.93 7.33
N VAL A 49 6.35 14.23 6.08
CA VAL A 49 5.83 13.26 5.12
C VAL A 49 6.77 13.16 3.93
N ASP A 50 7.37 11.99 3.74
CA ASP A 50 8.22 11.68 2.60
C ASP A 50 7.55 10.68 1.66
N TRP A 51 7.93 10.73 0.39
CA TRP A 51 7.37 9.88 -0.66
C TRP A 51 8.49 9.20 -1.45
N VAL A 52 8.56 7.88 -1.34
CA VAL A 52 9.59 7.03 -1.95
C VAL A 52 8.98 6.23 -3.09
N ARG A 53 9.63 6.28 -4.26
CA ARG A 53 9.28 5.42 -5.39
C ARG A 53 10.02 4.10 -5.26
N ALA A 54 9.30 3.04 -4.92
CA ALA A 54 9.86 1.69 -4.84
C ALA A 54 8.77 0.64 -5.01
N ASP A 55 9.19 -0.57 -5.38
CA ASP A 55 8.34 -1.75 -5.32
C ASP A 55 8.28 -2.24 -3.87
N ALA A 56 7.10 -2.58 -3.37
CA ALA A 56 6.97 -3.08 -2.00
C ALA A 56 7.62 -4.48 -1.81
N ARG A 57 7.97 -5.16 -2.90
CA ARG A 57 8.75 -6.40 -2.93
C ARG A 57 10.27 -6.16 -2.96
N SER A 58 10.72 -4.90 -2.95
CA SER A 58 12.13 -4.52 -2.83
C SER A 58 12.21 -3.12 -2.21
N LEU A 59 12.07 -3.07 -0.89
CA LEU A 59 12.02 -1.84 -0.12
C LEU A 59 13.44 -1.32 0.15
N PRO A 60 13.73 -0.03 -0.08
CA PRO A 60 15.06 0.54 0.07
C PRO A 60 15.34 0.98 1.52
N PHE A 61 14.96 0.17 2.51
CA PHE A 61 15.04 0.55 3.91
C PHE A 61 15.80 -0.48 4.73
N ALA A 62 16.65 0.03 5.62
CA ALA A 62 17.08 -0.69 6.79
C ALA A 62 15.94 -0.72 7.84
N PRO A 63 16.07 -1.51 8.92
CA PRO A 63 15.16 -1.47 10.06
C PRO A 63 15.04 -0.06 10.66
N ALA A 64 13.98 0.67 10.27
CA ALA A 64 13.84 2.10 10.57
C ALA A 64 12.45 2.50 11.05
N PHE A 65 11.45 1.64 10.85
CA PHE A 65 10.05 1.96 11.16
C PHE A 65 9.55 1.18 12.37
N ASP A 66 8.80 1.86 13.23
CA ASP A 66 8.08 1.22 14.35
C ASP A 66 6.72 0.68 13.91
N LEU A 67 6.18 1.19 12.79
CA LEU A 67 4.89 0.82 12.23
C LEU A 67 4.93 0.85 10.70
N ALA A 68 4.43 -0.22 10.07
CA ALA A 68 4.11 -0.27 8.65
C ALA A 68 2.60 -0.48 8.47
N LEU A 69 1.98 0.27 7.55
CA LEU A 69 0.56 0.16 7.22
C LEU A 69 0.37 -0.14 5.74
N SER A 70 -0.47 -1.14 5.44
CA SER A 70 -0.90 -1.45 4.07
C SER A 70 -2.42 -1.51 3.98
N PHE A 71 -3.01 -0.70 3.10
CA PHE A 71 -4.46 -0.64 2.87
C PHE A 71 -4.77 -1.12 1.46
N GLY A 72 -5.53 -2.23 1.35
CA GLY A 72 -6.08 -2.69 0.07
C GLY A 72 -5.07 -3.11 -1.00
N ALA A 73 -3.77 -3.22 -0.66
CA ALA A 73 -2.73 -3.46 -1.66
C ALA A 73 -2.58 -4.93 -2.07
N PHE A 74 -3.01 -5.89 -1.23
CA PHE A 74 -2.74 -7.32 -1.43
C PHE A 74 -3.33 -7.92 -2.71
N GLY A 75 -4.38 -7.32 -3.27
CA GLY A 75 -4.94 -7.73 -4.56
C GLY A 75 -3.99 -7.51 -5.74
N HIS A 76 -3.01 -6.62 -5.59
CA HIS A 76 -1.98 -6.33 -6.60
C HIS A 76 -0.79 -7.27 -6.59
N PHE A 77 -0.76 -8.23 -5.66
CA PHE A 77 0.31 -9.21 -5.54
C PHE A 77 -0.24 -10.62 -5.75
N LEU A 78 0.42 -11.39 -6.62
CA LEU A 78 0.19 -12.82 -6.73
C LEU A 78 0.53 -13.51 -5.41
N PRO A 79 -0.09 -14.66 -5.10
CA PRO A 79 0.19 -15.37 -3.85
C PRO A 79 1.69 -15.63 -3.59
N ALA A 80 2.45 -15.98 -4.63
CA ALA A 80 3.90 -16.23 -4.52
C ALA A 80 4.72 -14.95 -4.21
N GLU A 81 4.22 -13.77 -4.57
CA GLU A 81 4.90 -12.50 -4.36
C GLU A 81 4.72 -11.95 -2.94
N ARG A 82 3.67 -12.41 -2.25
CA ARG A 82 3.33 -11.93 -0.89
C ARG A 82 4.41 -12.27 0.11
N PHE A 83 5.10 -13.40 -0.04
CA PHE A 83 6.21 -13.74 0.86
C PHE A 83 7.34 -12.71 0.79
N GLY A 84 7.75 -12.32 -0.43
CA GLY A 84 8.73 -11.26 -0.63
C GLY A 84 8.28 -9.93 -0.03
N LEU A 85 7.03 -9.54 -0.27
CA LEU A 85 6.43 -8.35 0.36
C LEU A 85 6.53 -8.40 1.90
N PHE A 86 6.16 -9.51 2.53
CA PHE A 86 6.23 -9.64 3.99
C PHE A 86 7.68 -9.58 4.49
N ALA A 87 8.62 -10.22 3.79
CA ALA A 87 10.04 -10.19 4.14
C ALA A 87 10.61 -8.75 4.08
N GLU A 88 10.30 -8.00 3.04
CA GLU A 88 10.74 -6.62 2.87
C GLU A 88 10.15 -5.68 3.94
N VAL A 89 8.85 -5.82 4.22
CA VAL A 89 8.22 -5.05 5.30
C VAL A 89 8.83 -5.39 6.65
N HIS A 90 9.01 -6.68 6.93
CA HIS A 90 9.66 -7.13 8.17
C HIS A 90 11.10 -6.59 8.29
N GLY A 91 11.89 -6.62 7.21
CA GLY A 91 13.25 -6.06 7.17
C GLY A 91 13.30 -4.54 7.33
N SER A 92 12.22 -3.84 7.01
CA SER A 92 12.09 -2.39 7.20
C SER A 92 11.69 -2.02 8.64
N LEU A 93 11.14 -2.96 9.41
CA LEU A 93 10.69 -2.73 10.78
C LEU A 93 11.85 -2.89 11.78
N ARG A 94 11.91 -1.98 12.75
CA ARG A 94 12.79 -2.14 13.93
C ARG A 94 12.35 -3.35 14.77
N PRO A 95 13.24 -3.90 15.63
CA PRO A 95 12.81 -4.88 16.63
C PRO A 95 11.63 -4.35 17.45
N GLY A 96 10.54 -5.14 17.52
CA GLY A 96 9.29 -4.74 18.18
C GLY A 96 8.33 -3.90 17.33
N GLY A 97 8.71 -3.54 16.10
CA GLY A 97 7.85 -2.84 15.15
C GLY A 97 6.69 -3.70 14.66
N GLN A 98 5.62 -3.05 14.21
CA GLN A 98 4.38 -3.72 13.84
C GLN A 98 4.06 -3.54 12.36
N PHE A 99 3.60 -4.62 11.71
CA PHE A 99 2.96 -4.53 10.41
C PHE A 99 1.44 -4.69 10.57
N VAL A 100 0.69 -3.68 10.16
CA VAL A 100 -0.77 -3.64 10.27
C VAL A 100 -1.39 -3.53 8.88
N PHE A 101 -2.28 -4.46 8.56
CA PHE A 101 -2.94 -4.51 7.26
C PHE A 101 -4.37 -5.04 7.40
N PRO A 102 -5.39 -4.16 7.35
CA PRO A 102 -6.76 -4.61 7.44
C PRO A 102 -7.14 -5.41 6.18
N ILE A 103 -7.66 -6.61 6.40
CA ILE A 103 -8.24 -7.47 5.36
C ILE A 103 -9.73 -7.64 5.68
N GLY A 104 -10.58 -7.37 4.69
CA GLY A 104 -12.01 -7.61 4.81
C GLY A 104 -12.32 -9.11 4.75
N ALA A 105 -13.33 -9.54 5.51
CA ALA A 105 -13.82 -10.91 5.42
C ALA A 105 -14.36 -11.19 3.99
N PRO A 106 -14.16 -12.40 3.46
CA PRO A 106 -14.72 -12.75 2.16
C PRO A 106 -16.25 -12.65 2.19
N PRO A 107 -16.89 -12.20 1.09
CA PRO A 107 -18.35 -12.13 1.05
C PRO A 107 -18.96 -13.54 1.14
N PRO A 108 -20.14 -13.68 1.77
CA PRO A 108 -20.84 -14.96 1.84
C PRO A 108 -21.06 -15.56 0.45
N VAL A 109 -20.87 -16.88 0.32
CA VAL A 109 -21.10 -17.60 -0.93
C VAL A 109 -22.52 -17.37 -1.42
N GLY A 110 -22.67 -17.04 -2.71
CA GLY A 110 -23.97 -16.78 -3.33
C GLY A 110 -24.47 -15.34 -3.21
N SER A 111 -23.85 -14.48 -2.39
CA SER A 111 -24.22 -13.06 -2.30
C SER A 111 -23.90 -12.28 -3.58
N ARG A 112 -24.55 -11.12 -3.78
CA ARG A 112 -24.24 -10.22 -4.90
C ARG A 112 -22.76 -9.83 -4.93
N ALA A 113 -22.18 -9.48 -3.78
CA ALA A 113 -20.77 -9.15 -3.66
C ALA A 113 -19.86 -10.32 -4.04
N TYR A 114 -20.20 -11.55 -3.63
CA TYR A 114 -19.47 -12.74 -4.02
C TYR A 114 -19.37 -12.90 -5.54
N TRP A 115 -20.50 -12.79 -6.23
CA TRP A 115 -20.54 -12.94 -7.68
C TRP A 115 -19.85 -11.79 -8.41
N THR A 116 -19.99 -10.55 -7.91
CA THR A 116 -19.28 -9.40 -8.48
C THR A 116 -17.76 -9.56 -8.41
N LEU A 117 -17.22 -9.94 -7.24
CA LEU A 117 -15.77 -10.12 -7.08
C LEU A 117 -15.26 -11.33 -7.88
N LEU A 118 -16.02 -12.43 -7.91
CA LEU A 118 -15.65 -13.59 -8.73
C LEU A 118 -15.64 -13.25 -10.23
N GLY A 119 -16.65 -12.52 -10.71
CA GLY A 119 -16.74 -12.07 -12.09
C GLY A 119 -15.60 -11.14 -12.47
N PHE A 120 -15.23 -10.21 -11.59
CA PHE A 120 -14.07 -9.34 -11.78
C PHE A 120 -12.77 -10.16 -11.90
N ASP A 121 -12.52 -11.09 -10.98
CA ASP A 121 -11.32 -11.92 -11.00
C ASP A 121 -11.24 -12.78 -12.26
N ALA A 122 -12.37 -13.35 -12.70
CA ALA A 122 -12.45 -14.11 -13.95
C ALA A 122 -12.12 -13.22 -15.16
N ALA A 123 -12.70 -12.02 -15.24
CA ALA A 123 -12.41 -11.07 -16.31
C ALA A 123 -10.92 -10.67 -16.32
N MET A 124 -10.32 -10.42 -15.16
CA MET A 124 -8.90 -10.10 -15.06
C MET A 124 -8.00 -11.27 -15.46
N ARG A 125 -8.38 -12.52 -15.14
CA ARG A 125 -7.65 -13.71 -15.60
C ARG A 125 -7.70 -13.86 -17.13
N VAL A 126 -8.88 -13.72 -17.73
CA VAL A 126 -9.04 -13.75 -19.19
C VAL A 126 -8.23 -12.64 -19.83
N ARG A 127 -8.36 -11.40 -19.34
CA ARG A 127 -7.55 -10.25 -19.78
C ARG A 127 -6.06 -10.57 -19.75
N ASN A 128 -5.55 -11.11 -18.64
CA ASN A 128 -4.12 -11.38 -18.44
C ASN A 128 -3.60 -12.60 -19.21
N ALA A 129 -4.49 -13.48 -19.69
CA ALA A 129 -4.15 -14.55 -20.62
C ALA A 129 -4.05 -14.03 -22.07
N LEU A 130 -4.85 -13.02 -22.42
CA LEU A 130 -4.94 -12.49 -23.79
C LEU A 130 -4.01 -11.29 -24.06
N TRP A 131 -3.73 -10.46 -23.05
CA TRP A 131 -3.01 -9.20 -23.23
C TRP A 131 -1.84 -9.00 -22.28
N ARG A 132 -0.83 -8.28 -22.77
CA ARG A 132 0.36 -7.85 -22.04
C ARG A 132 0.48 -6.32 -22.03
N PRO A 133 1.02 -5.71 -20.97
CA PRO A 133 1.42 -6.33 -19.71
C PRO A 133 0.21 -6.82 -18.89
N GLN A 134 0.48 -7.77 -17.98
CA GLN A 134 -0.54 -8.26 -17.05
C GLN A 134 -0.91 -7.15 -16.07
N PHE A 135 -2.19 -7.12 -15.72
CA PHE A 135 -2.74 -6.25 -14.69
C PHE A 135 -3.16 -7.14 -13.52
N VAL A 136 -2.30 -7.22 -12.50
CA VAL A 136 -2.58 -8.01 -11.31
C VAL A 136 -3.49 -7.18 -10.39
N MET A 137 -4.73 -7.63 -10.30
CA MET A 137 -5.71 -7.18 -9.32
C MET A 137 -6.71 -8.32 -9.13
N TYR A 138 -6.70 -8.94 -7.95
CA TYR A 138 -7.62 -10.02 -7.58
C TYR A 138 -8.17 -9.80 -6.19
N TYR A 139 -9.45 -10.11 -6.00
CA TYR A 139 -10.14 -9.92 -4.71
C TYR A 139 -10.38 -11.24 -3.95
N ARG A 140 -10.19 -12.40 -4.60
CA ARG A 140 -10.33 -13.73 -4.00
C ARG A 140 -9.03 -14.52 -4.01
#